data_AF-A0A2V5SJG7-F1
#
_entry.id   AF-A0A2V5SJG7-F1
#
_cell.length_a   1.000
_cell.length_b   1.000
_cell.length_c   1.000
_cell.angle_alpha   90.00
_cell.angle_beta   90.00
_cell.angle_gamma   90.00
#
_symmetry.space_group_name_H-M   'P 1'
#
loop_
_entity.id
_entity.type
_entity.pdbx_description
1 polymer ?
#
loop_
_entity_poly.entity_id
_entity_poly.type
_entity_poly.pdbx_seq_one_letter_code
_entity_poly.pdbx_strand_id
1 'polypeptide(L)' 'MKEEVLDTHSKALKINLDPRWYGTFAEIGAGQEVVRWFFRVGGAAGTVAKSMSAYD' A
#
# COMPACT_ATOMS: atom_id res chain seq x y z
N MET A 1 13.85 -6.39 -22.49
CA MET A 1 12.90 -6.01 -21.43
C MET A 1 13.70 -5.25 -20.39
N LYS A 2 13.56 -3.92 -20.30
CA LYS A 2 14.28 -3.16 -19.26
C LYS A 2 13.70 -3.59 -17.92
N GLU A 3 14.54 -4.06 -17.01
CA GLU A 3 14.17 -4.19 -15.61
C GLU A 3 13.87 -2.79 -15.09
N GLU A 4 12.59 -2.46 -15.05
CA GLU A 4 12.12 -1.21 -14.46
C GLU A 4 12.31 -1.36 -12.96
N VAL A 5 13.31 -0.66 -12.40
CA VAL A 5 13.50 -0.58 -10.95
C VAL A 5 12.30 0.18 -10.40
N LEU A 6 11.25 -0.56 -10.00
CA LEU A 6 10.08 0.02 -9.38
C LEU A 6 10.46 0.49 -7.98
N ASP A 7 10.70 1.80 -7.86
CA ASP A 7 10.78 2.44 -6.56
C ASP A 7 9.47 2.21 -5.77
N THR A 8 9.55 2.26 -4.44
CA THR A 8 8.39 2.01 -3.55
C THR A 8 7.20 2.90 -3.90
N HIS A 9 7.43 4.16 -4.29
CA HIS A 9 6.38 5.07 -4.72
C HIS A 9 5.65 4.54 -5.97
N SER A 10 6.41 4.21 -7.01
CA SER A 10 5.87 3.70 -8.28
C SER A 10 5.10 2.39 -8.09
N LYS A 11 5.61 1.49 -7.24
CA LYS A 11 4.95 0.22 -6.91
C LYS A 11 3.65 0.43 -6.15
N ALA A 12 3.65 1.26 -5.11
CA ALA A 12 2.45 1.53 -4.31
C ALA A 12 1.37 2.23 -5.14
N LEU A 13 1.75 3.21 -5.97
CA LEU A 13 0.80 3.91 -6.85
C LEU A 13 0.16 2.95 -7.85
N LYS A 14 0.97 2.06 -8.45
CA LYS A 14 0.47 1.06 -9.39
C LYS A 14 -0.56 0.13 -8.73
N ILE A 15 -0.39 -0.24 -7.47
CA ILE A 15 -1.37 -1.07 -6.75
C ILE A 15 -2.63 -0.25 -6.45
N ASN A 16 -2.50 1.01 -6.03
CA ASN A 16 -3.65 1.87 -5.73
C ASN A 16 -4.55 2.15 -6.94
N LEU A 17 -3.99 2.14 -8.15
CA LEU A 17 -4.73 2.37 -9.40
C LEU A 17 -5.30 1.09 -10.00
N ASP A 18 -4.98 -0.08 -9.43
CA ASP A 18 -5.44 -1.37 -9.91
C ASP A 18 -6.72 -1.80 -9.17
N PRO A 19 -7.89 -1.83 -9.84
CA PRO A 19 -9.18 -2.05 -9.21
C PRO A 19 -9.37 -3.47 -8.65
N ARG A 20 -8.42 -4.38 -8.89
CA ARG A 20 -8.44 -5.74 -8.34
C ARG A 20 -8.17 -5.78 -6.84
N TRP A 21 -7.55 -4.74 -6.29
CA TRP A 21 -7.13 -4.72 -4.89
C TRP A 21 -8.01 -3.78 -4.08
N TYR A 22 -8.73 -4.34 -3.11
CA TYR A 22 -9.43 -3.57 -2.09
C TYR A 22 -9.49 -4.41 -0.81
N GLY A 23 -9.00 -3.87 0.31
CA GLY A 23 -8.93 -4.67 1.53
C GLY A 23 -8.34 -3.94 2.74
N THR A 24 -7.93 -4.72 3.74
CA THR A 24 -7.42 -4.22 5.02
C THR A 24 -5.94 -4.53 5.18
N PHE A 25 -5.18 -3.56 5.67
CA PHE A 25 -3.81 -3.77 6.16
C PHE A 25 -3.84 -4.12 7.64
N ALA A 26 -3.28 -5.27 8.01
CA ALA A 26 -3.00 -5.65 9.40
C ALA A 26 -1.48 -5.82 9.54
N GLU A 27 -0.83 -4.89 10.23
CA GLU A 27 0.64 -4.84 10.33
C GLU A 27 1.12 -5.15 11.75
N ILE A 28 1.95 -6.19 11.89
CA ILE A 28 2.74 -6.48 13.10
C ILE A 28 4.18 -6.03 12.89
N GLY A 29 4.75 -5.30 13.85
CA GLY A 29 6.05 -4.66 13.64
C GLY A 29 6.00 -3.45 12.70
N ALA A 30 7.15 -2.80 12.49
CA ALA A 30 7.38 -1.75 11.48
C ALA A 30 6.51 -0.47 11.56
N GLY A 31 5.64 -0.30 12.56
CA GLY A 31 4.97 0.97 12.84
C GLY A 31 4.00 1.44 11.75
N GLN A 32 3.34 0.51 11.04
CA GLN A 32 2.42 0.81 9.92
C GLN A 32 3.09 1.49 8.71
N GLU A 33 4.39 1.27 8.52
CA GLU A 33 5.13 1.90 7.42
C GLU A 33 4.68 1.37 6.04
N VAL A 34 4.09 0.17 5.94
CA VAL A 34 3.62 -0.35 4.64
C VAL A 34 2.40 0.44 4.18
N VAL A 35 1.32 0.49 4.98
CA VAL A 35 0.11 1.22 4.58
C VAL A 35 0.37 2.72 4.41
N ARG A 36 1.37 3.27 5.11
CA ARG A 36 1.80 4.67 4.93
C ARG A 36 2.18 4.98 3.48
N TRP A 37 2.86 4.07 2.78
CA TRP A 37 3.19 4.28 1.36
C TRP A 37 1.95 4.37 0.50
N PHE A 38 0.94 3.54 0.76
CA PHE A 38 -0.32 3.54 0.01
C PHE A 38 -1.07 4.85 0.21
N PHE A 39 -1.10 5.39 1.43
CA PHE A 39 -1.68 6.71 1.66
C PHE A 39 -0.86 7.84 1.01
N ARG A 40 0.48 7.76 1.08
CA ARG A 40 1.38 8.82 0.59
C ARG A 40 1.32 9.03 -0.91
N VAL A 41 1.17 7.96 -1.70
CA VAL A 41 1.22 8.03 -3.17
C VAL A 41 -0.12 8.41 -3.82
N GLY A 42 -1.21 8.48 -3.06
CA GLY A 42 -2.55 8.79 -3.57
C GLY A 42 -3.26 7.59 -4.23
N GLY A 43 -4.58 7.69 -4.42
CA GLY A 43 -5.43 6.60 -4.94
C GLY A 43 -5.84 5.55 -3.91
N ALA A 44 -5.37 5.68 -2.66
CA ALA A 44 -5.62 4.71 -1.58
C ALA A 44 -7.09 4.41 -1.31
N ALA A 45 -8.01 5.34 -1.59
CA ALA A 45 -9.46 5.12 -1.39
C ALA A 45 -9.99 3.93 -2.22
N GLY A 46 -9.35 3.62 -3.36
CA GLY A 46 -9.69 2.47 -4.19
C GLY A 46 -9.09 1.15 -3.70
N THR A 47 -8.23 1.16 -2.67
CA THR A 47 -7.44 -0.02 -2.27
C THR A 47 -7.46 -0.31 -0.77
N VAL A 48 -7.49 0.72 0.08
CA VAL A 48 -7.40 0.60 1.53
C VAL A 48 -8.77 0.86 2.16
N ALA A 49 -9.44 -0.21 2.58
CA ALA A 49 -10.68 -0.14 3.34
C ALA A 49 -10.43 0.21 4.82
N LYS A 50 -9.36 -0.34 5.39
CA LYS A 50 -8.97 -0.14 6.79
C LYS A 50 -7.47 -0.41 6.97
N SER A 51 -6.86 0.25 7.95
CA SER A 51 -5.55 -0.17 8.48
C SER A 51 -5.65 -0.40 9.98
N MET A 52 -4.89 -1.38 10.48
CA MET A 52 -4.75 -1.64 11.90
C MET A 52 -3.37 -2.17 12.23
N SER A 53 -2.91 -1.89 13.45
CA SER A 53 -1.74 -2.55 13.99
C SER A 53 -2.17 -3.86 14.62
N ALA A 54 -1.43 -4.93 14.34
CA ALA A 54 -1.62 -6.26 14.89
C ALA A 54 -0.69 -6.51 16.09
N TYR A 55 -0.53 -5.48 16.93
CA TYR A 55 -0.11 -5.65 18.31
C TYR A 55 -1.37 -5.87 19.16
N ASP A 56 -1.25 -6.69 20.21
CA ASP A 56 -2.28 -6.80 21.25
C ASP A 56 -2.38 -5.49 22.05
#